data_AF-A0A970IU81-F1
#
_entry.id   AF-A0A970IU81-F1
#
_cell.length_a   1.000
_cell.length_b   1.000
_cell.length_c   1.000
_cell.angle_alpha   90.00
_cell.angle_beta   90.00
_cell.angle_gamma   90.00
#
_symmetry.space_group_name_H-M   'P 1'
#
loop_
_entity.id
_entity.type
_entity.pdbx_description
1 polymer ?
#
loop_
_entity_poly.entity_id
_entity_poly.type
_entity_poly.pdbx_seq_one_letter_code
_entity_poly.pdbx_strand_id
1 'polypeptide(L)'
;MPLRNDVKKAMVIGSGPIVIGQAAEFDYAGTQACRALKEEGIEVVLVNSNPATIMTDSNIADRVYIEALNSDIIKKIIIKEKPDSILPTLGGQTGLNIAMELAEE
;
A
#
# COMPACT_ATOMS: atom_id res chain seq x y z
N MET A 1 -10.32 18.56 -9.84
CA MET A 1 -9.57 19.29 -8.79
C MET A 1 -8.09 19.04 -9.01
N PRO A 2 -7.20 19.99 -8.67
CA PRO A 2 -5.75 19.79 -8.75
C PRO A 2 -5.24 18.83 -7.65
N LEU A 3 -3.96 18.43 -7.74
CA LEU A 3 -3.26 17.61 -6.75
C LEU A 3 -3.35 18.22 -5.34
N ARG A 4 -3.45 17.36 -4.30
CA ARG A 4 -3.44 17.77 -2.89
C ARG A 4 -2.01 18.06 -2.43
N ASN A 5 -1.73 19.31 -2.09
CA ASN A 5 -0.40 19.76 -1.66
C ASN A 5 -0.04 19.40 -0.21
N ASP A 6 -1.03 18.94 0.57
CA ASP A 6 -0.85 18.51 1.96
C ASP A 6 -0.42 17.05 2.09
N VAL A 7 -0.50 16.26 1.02
CA VAL A 7 -0.06 14.86 0.98
C VAL A 7 1.29 14.77 0.29
N LYS A 8 2.34 14.45 1.05
CA LYS A 8 3.70 14.28 0.53
C LYS A 8 4.17 12.83 0.59
N LYS A 9 3.62 12.05 1.52
CA LYS A 9 3.88 10.62 1.69
C LYS A 9 2.57 9.84 1.75
N ALA A 10 2.45 8.81 0.93
CA ALA A 10 1.29 7.92 0.90
C ALA A 10 1.71 6.48 1.19
N MET A 11 0.94 5.80 2.04
CA MET A 11 1.07 4.36 2.23
C MET A 11 0.08 3.62 1.34
N VAL A 12 0.56 2.64 0.57
CA VAL A 12 -0.29 1.72 -0.22
C VAL A 12 -0.30 0.36 0.48
N ILE A 13 -1.49 -0.18 0.72
CA ILE A 13 -1.66 -1.53 1.30
C ILE A 13 -1.96 -2.52 0.17
N GLY A 14 -1.06 -3.49 -0.03
CA GLY A 14 -1.22 -4.56 -1.01
C GLY A 14 -2.21 -5.64 -0.58
N SER A 15 -2.42 -6.62 -1.46
CA SER A 15 -3.41 -7.69 -1.25
C SER A 15 -2.88 -8.91 -0.50
N GLY A 16 -1.56 -9.07 -0.39
CA GLY A 16 -0.95 -10.26 0.18
C GLY A 16 -0.90 -11.41 -0.83
N PRO A 17 -0.87 -12.68 -0.36
CA PRO A 17 -0.73 -13.83 -1.24
C PRO A 17 -1.94 -13.99 -2.17
N ILE A 18 -1.69 -14.55 -3.35
CA ILE A 18 -2.74 -14.86 -4.33
C ILE A 18 -3.64 -15.97 -3.78
N VAL A 19 -4.94 -15.71 -3.78
CA VAL A 19 -5.99 -16.67 -3.42
C VAL A 19 -7.13 -16.63 -4.44
N ILE A 20 -7.97 -17.66 -4.48
CA ILE A 20 -9.16 -17.66 -5.33
C ILE A 20 -10.05 -16.48 -4.93
N GLY A 21 -10.38 -15.62 -5.90
CA GLY A 21 -11.18 -14.41 -5.68
C GLY A 21 -10.38 -13.15 -5.30
N GLN A 22 -9.07 -13.26 -5.07
CA GLN A 22 -8.18 -12.12 -4.87
C GLN A 22 -6.77 -12.46 -5.41
N ALA A 23 -6.49 -12.08 -6.65
CA ALA A 23 -5.31 -12.57 -7.37
C ALA A 23 -4.45 -11.42 -7.94
N ALA A 24 -3.87 -11.65 -9.13
CA ALA A 24 -2.86 -10.79 -9.75
C ALA A 24 -3.37 -9.39 -10.14
N GLU A 25 -4.69 -9.19 -10.21
CA GLU A 25 -5.31 -7.89 -10.49
C GLU A 25 -4.86 -6.80 -9.50
N PHE A 26 -4.54 -7.17 -8.25
CA PHE A 26 -4.07 -6.24 -7.22
C PHE A 26 -2.58 -5.94 -7.31
N ASP A 27 -1.77 -6.85 -7.86
CA ASP A 27 -0.38 -6.52 -8.22
C ASP A 27 -0.36 -5.49 -9.36
N TYR A 28 -1.18 -5.70 -10.39
CA TYR A 28 -1.34 -4.76 -11.48
C TYR A 28 -1.83 -3.39 -10.98
N ALA A 29 -2.93 -3.35 -10.22
CA ALA A 29 -3.50 -2.10 -9.71
C ALA A 29 -2.56 -1.39 -8.72
N GLY A 30 -1.94 -2.14 -7.82
CA GLY A 30 -0.96 -1.62 -6.85
C GLY A 30 0.27 -1.03 -7.53
N THR A 31 0.80 -1.70 -8.56
CA THR A 31 1.91 -1.19 -9.38
C THR A 31 1.55 0.12 -10.07
N GLN A 32 0.36 0.20 -10.69
CA GLN A 32 -0.12 1.42 -11.35
C GLN A 32 -0.23 2.59 -10.38
N ALA A 33 -0.76 2.36 -9.18
CA ALA A 33 -0.89 3.41 -8.20
C ALA A 33 0.45 3.89 -7.64
N CYS A 34 1.38 2.98 -7.35
CA CYS A 34 2.71 3.37 -6.91
C CYS A 34 3.40 4.27 -7.94
N ARG A 35 3.29 3.90 -9.23
CA ARG A 35 3.82 4.72 -10.33
C ARG A 35 3.14 6.09 -10.42
N ALA A 36 1.81 6.13 -10.41
CA ALA A 36 1.04 7.37 -10.50
C ALA A 36 1.37 8.33 -9.34
N LEU A 37 1.47 7.83 -8.11
CA LEU A 37 1.86 8.63 -6.94
C LEU A 37 3.28 9.20 -7.09
N LYS A 38 4.23 8.39 -7.55
CA LYS A 38 5.62 8.84 -7.76
C LYS A 38 5.75 9.85 -8.90
N GLU A 39 4.98 9.70 -9.98
CA GLU A 39 4.93 10.66 -11.09
C GLU A 39 4.44 12.04 -10.63
N GLU A 40 3.57 12.08 -9.63
CA GLU A 40 3.10 13.31 -8.96
C GLU A 40 4.03 13.79 -7.82
N GLY A 41 5.18 13.13 -7.61
CA GLY A 41 6.17 13.50 -6.60
C GLY A 41 5.81 13.15 -5.16
N ILE A 42 4.87 12.22 -4.95
CA ILE A 42 4.49 11.70 -3.63
C ILE A 42 5.41 10.53 -3.27
N GLU A 43 6.00 10.55 -2.07
CA GLU A 43 6.78 9.43 -1.53
C GLU A 43 5.85 8.25 -1.23
N VAL A 44 6.17 7.08 -1.77
CA VAL A 44 5.33 5.88 -1.65
C VAL A 44 5.95 4.88 -0.68
N VAL A 45 5.17 4.54 0.35
CA VAL A 45 5.44 3.42 1.25
C VAL A 45 4.51 2.28 0.89
N LEU A 46 5.03 1.20 0.34
CA LEU A 46 4.26 0.01 0.03
C LEU A 46 4.45 -1.06 1.10
N VAL A 47 3.35 -1.71 1.49
CA VAL A 47 3.38 -2.94 2.28
C VAL A 47 2.62 -4.05 1.56
N ASN A 48 3.26 -5.19 1.35
CA ASN A 48 2.64 -6.37 0.76
C ASN A 48 3.41 -7.63 1.19
N SER A 49 2.73 -8.64 1.70
CA SER A 49 3.37 -9.88 2.16
C SER A 49 3.77 -10.83 1.02
N ASN A 50 3.31 -10.59 -0.21
CA ASN A 50 3.60 -11.45 -1.35
C ASN A 50 4.88 -11.00 -2.08
N PRO A 51 5.98 -11.76 -2.01
CA PRO A 51 7.24 -11.39 -2.67
C PRO A 51 7.23 -11.61 -4.19
N ALA A 52 6.23 -12.31 -4.73
CA ALA A 52 6.14 -12.63 -6.15
C ALA A 52 5.28 -11.61 -6.92
N THR A 53 5.44 -10.32 -6.62
CA THR A 53 4.67 -9.22 -7.22
C THR A 53 5.59 -8.15 -7.78
N ILE A 54 5.21 -7.56 -8.90
CA ILE A 54 5.96 -6.43 -9.49
C ILE A 54 5.91 -5.23 -8.55
N MET A 55 4.78 -4.98 -7.88
CA MET A 55 4.66 -3.85 -6.97
C MET A 55 5.70 -3.85 -5.84
N THR A 56 6.20 -5.02 -5.43
CA THR A 56 7.25 -5.16 -4.41
C THR A 56 8.69 -5.00 -4.93
N ASP A 57 8.87 -4.76 -6.23
CA ASP A 57 10.20 -4.47 -6.76
C ASP A 57 10.74 -3.12 -6.24
N SER A 58 12.04 -3.07 -5.99
CA SER A 58 12.71 -1.93 -5.32
C SER A 58 12.61 -0.59 -6.06
N ASN A 59 12.20 -0.57 -7.32
CA ASN A 59 12.03 0.64 -8.12
C ASN A 59 10.57 1.17 -8.11
N ILE A 60 9.60 0.37 -7.69
CA ILE A 60 8.17 0.72 -7.79
C ILE A 60 7.72 1.68 -6.67
N ALA A 61 8.20 1.49 -5.45
CA ALA A 61 7.94 2.37 -4.31
C ALA A 61 9.25 2.90 -3.70
N ASP A 62 9.19 3.94 -2.89
CA ASP A 62 10.38 4.49 -2.20
C ASP A 62 10.75 3.64 -0.98
N ARG A 63 9.74 3.06 -0.33
CA ARG A 63 9.89 2.06 0.73
C ARG A 63 9.00 0.86 0.42
N VAL A 64 9.57 -0.34 0.45
CA VAL A 64 8.82 -1.60 0.31
C VAL A 64 8.99 -2.43 1.58
N TYR A 65 7.86 -2.84 2.15
CA TYR A 65 7.79 -3.73 3.30
C TYR A 65 7.16 -5.06 2.85
N ILE A 66 8.00 -6.10 2.79
CA ILE A 66 7.53 -7.48 2.60
C ILE A 66 7.29 -8.10 3.98
N GLU A 67 6.14 -7.76 4.56
CA GLU A 67 5.77 -8.07 5.94
C GLU A 67 4.33 -8.61 5.99
N ALA A 68 3.96 -9.27 7.09
CA ALA A 68 2.61 -9.78 7.27
C ALA A 68 1.55 -8.67 7.24
N LEU A 69 0.46 -8.88 6.51
CA LEU A 69 -0.64 -7.93 6.40
C LEU A 69 -1.65 -8.12 7.55
N ASN A 70 -1.38 -7.43 8.67
CA ASN A 70 -2.29 -7.33 9.82
C ASN A 70 -2.15 -5.94 10.48
N SER A 71 -3.16 -5.51 11.23
CA SER A 71 -3.23 -4.18 11.83
C SER A 71 -1.99 -3.85 12.69
N ASP A 72 -1.54 -4.76 13.54
CA ASP A 72 -0.37 -4.56 14.42
C ASP A 72 0.92 -4.22 13.66
N ILE A 73 1.19 -4.95 12.57
CA ILE A 73 2.36 -4.72 11.73
C ILE A 73 2.21 -3.40 10.95
N ILE A 74 1.05 -3.16 10.34
CA ILE A 74 0.81 -1.92 9.60
C ILE A 74 0.94 -0.70 10.52
N LYS A 75 0.42 -0.77 11.76
CA LYS A 75 0.55 0.26 12.79
C LYS A 75 2.01 0.58 13.11
N LYS A 76 2.87 -0.43 13.25
CA LYS A 76 4.31 -0.22 13.46
C LYS A 76 4.95 0.50 12.27
N ILE A 77 4.56 0.16 11.04
CA ILE A 77 5.06 0.83 9.84
C ILE A 77 4.56 2.27 9.79
N ILE A 78 3.29 2.54 10.10
CA ILE A 78 2.71 3.89 10.19
C ILE A 78 3.47 4.74 11.21
N ILE A 79 3.76 4.21 12.40
CA ILE A 79 4.51 4.93 13.45
C ILE A 79 5.92 5.31 12.96
N LYS A 80 6.57 4.39 12.23
CA LYS A 80 7.93 4.57 11.70
C LYS A 80 7.96 5.56 10.53
N GLU A 81 7.09 5.37 9.55
CA GLU A 81 7.12 6.08 8.27
C GLU A 81 6.35 7.40 8.28
N LYS A 82 5.35 7.51 9.15
CA LYS A 82 4.43 8.65 9.31
C LYS A 82 3.84 9.12 7.96
N PRO A 83 3.13 8.25 7.22
CA PRO A 83 2.49 8.67 5.97
C PRO A 83 1.39 9.70 6.23
N ASP A 84 1.23 10.66 5.31
CA ASP A 84 0.17 11.68 5.37
C ASP A 84 -1.20 11.12 4.95
N SER A 85 -1.18 10.03 4.17
CA SER A 85 -2.38 9.36 3.69
C SER A 85 -2.17 7.85 3.55
N ILE A 86 -3.26 7.09 3.60
CA ILE A 86 -3.29 5.64 3.38
C ILE A 86 -4.23 5.36 2.21
N LEU A 87 -3.80 4.49 1.31
CA LEU A 87 -4.54 4.06 0.13
C LEU A 87 -4.87 2.55 0.24
N PRO A 88 -6.01 2.20 0.88
CA PRO A 88 -6.35 0.80 1.18
C PRO A 88 -7.14 0.11 0.06
N THR A 89 -7.48 0.83 -1.01
CA THR A 89 -8.39 0.39 -2.07
C THR A 89 -7.74 -0.50 -3.13
N LEU A 90 -6.44 -0.76 -3.02
CA LEU A 90 -5.64 -1.49 -4.01
C LEU A 90 -5.19 -2.86 -3.53
N GLY A 91 -5.54 -3.22 -2.29
CA GLY A 91 -5.24 -4.51 -1.67
C GLY A 91 -6.44 -5.46 -1.61
N GLY A 92 -7.47 -5.23 -2.43
CA GLY A 92 -8.71 -6.01 -2.38
C GLY A 92 -9.39 -5.93 -1.02
N GLN A 93 -10.05 -7.03 -0.62
CA GLN A 93 -10.72 -7.09 0.68
C GLN A 93 -9.72 -7.04 1.84
N THR A 94 -8.51 -7.57 1.63
CA THR A 94 -7.44 -7.57 2.65
C THR A 94 -7.07 -6.15 3.05
N GLY A 95 -6.81 -5.28 2.06
CA GLY A 95 -6.48 -3.88 2.31
C GLY A 95 -7.62 -3.10 2.98
N LEU A 96 -8.87 -3.33 2.55
CA LEU A 96 -10.05 -2.69 3.14
C LEU A 96 -10.28 -3.10 4.60
N ASN A 97 -10.18 -4.40 4.91
CA ASN A 97 -10.39 -4.90 6.27
C ASN A 97 -9.35 -4.32 7.23
N ILE A 98 -8.07 -4.36 6.86
CA ILE A 98 -6.99 -3.80 7.71
C ILE A 98 -7.19 -2.31 7.94
N ALA A 99 -7.60 -1.57 6.91
CA ALA A 99 -7.84 -0.13 7.05
C ALA A 99 -9.03 0.19 7.97
N MET A 100 -10.09 -0.63 7.91
CA MET A 100 -11.22 -0.51 8.84
C MET A 100 -10.81 -0.84 10.27
N GLU A 101 -10.08 -1.92 10.49
CA GLU A 101 -9.54 -2.29 11.82
C GLU A 101 -8.69 -1.14 12.40
N LEU A 102 -7.79 -0.57 11.60
CA LEU A 102 -6.94 0.57 12.03
C LEU A 102 -7.72 1.86 12.30
N ALA A 103 -8.90 2.03 11.70
CA ALA A 103 -9.73 3.23 11.87
C ALA A 103 -10.67 3.14 13.08
N GLU A 104 -11.01 1.93 13.52
CA GLU A 104 -11.84 1.67 14.70
C GLU A 104 -11.05 1.63 16.01
N GLU A 105 -9.72 1.50 15.94
CA GLU A 105 -8.77 1.61 17.07
C GLU A 105 -8.53 3.05 17.53
#